data_AF-A0A946PZJ1-F1
#
_entry.id   AF-A0A946PZJ1-F1
#
_cell.length_a   1.000
_cell.length_b   1.000
_cell.length_c   1.000
_cell.angle_alpha   90.00
_cell.angle_beta   90.00
_cell.angle_gamma   90.00
#
_symmetry.space_group_name_H-M   'P 1'
#
loop_
_entity.id
_entity.type
_entity.pdbx_description
1 polymer ?
#
loop_
_entity_poly.entity_id
_entity_poly.type
_entity_poly.pdbx_seq_one_letter_code
_entity_poly.pdbx_strand_id
1 'polypeptide(L)'
;MKTTTAEMQVLFPPSTLSRWLREQMAPLMSKTAIVVDLKKFPLPFSVLRLFLSPFFFKNKTPHVVILVDKWMRFSTEMESYRSGGDVVDNSRSDSRNALLASLMEEE
;
A
#
# COMPACT_ATOMS: atom_id res chain seq x y z
N MET A 1 -12.16 -12.56 -8.65
CA MET A 1 -11.08 -11.58 -8.43
C MET A 1 -10.43 -12.01 -7.15
N LYS A 2 -9.11 -12.23 -7.15
CA LYS A 2 -8.36 -12.64 -5.95
C LYS A 2 -7.41 -11.50 -5.59
N THR A 3 -7.22 -11.27 -4.30
CA THR A 3 -6.26 -10.28 -3.79
C THR A 3 -5.28 -11.00 -2.92
N THR A 4 -3.99 -10.80 -3.16
CA THR A 4 -2.92 -11.42 -2.36
C THR A 4 -1.98 -10.33 -1.88
N THR A 5 -1.38 -10.55 -0.71
CA THR A 5 -0.34 -9.67 -0.16
C THR A 5 1.00 -10.33 -0.34
N ALA A 6 1.99 -9.60 -0.83
CA ALA A 6 3.36 -10.07 -0.98
C ALA A 6 4.34 -8.91 -0.73
N GLU A 7 5.54 -9.23 -0.29
CA GLU A 7 6.60 -8.21 -0.22
C GLU A 7 7.09 -7.84 -1.61
N MET A 8 7.50 -6.57 -1.78
CA MET A 8 7.96 -6.06 -3.07
C MET A 8 9.19 -6.85 -3.59
N GLN A 9 10.09 -7.29 -2.71
CA GLN A 9 11.23 -8.14 -3.06
C GLN A 9 10.87 -9.52 -3.62
N VAL A 10 9.70 -10.07 -3.26
CA VAL A 10 9.20 -11.34 -3.80
C VAL A 10 8.57 -11.12 -5.18
N LEU A 11 7.95 -9.96 -5.39
CA LEU A 11 7.33 -9.60 -6.66
C LEU A 11 8.36 -9.18 -7.71
N PHE A 12 9.38 -8.44 -7.29
CA PHE A 12 10.45 -7.91 -8.13
C PHE A 12 11.81 -8.32 -7.54
N PRO A 13 12.27 -9.55 -7.76
CA PRO A 13 13.53 -10.02 -7.22
C PRO A 13 14.66 -9.05 -7.58
N PRO A 14 15.49 -8.62 -6.63
CA PRO A 14 16.57 -7.67 -6.92
C PRO A 14 17.48 -8.16 -8.06
N SER A 15 17.60 -9.48 -8.27
CA SER A 15 18.40 -10.09 -9.34
C SER A 15 17.83 -9.90 -10.75
N THR A 16 16.53 -9.64 -10.89
CA THR A 16 15.87 -9.40 -12.18
C THR A 16 15.80 -7.91 -12.54
N LEU A 17 16.16 -7.03 -11.61
CA LEU A 17 16.16 -5.58 -11.80
C LEU A 17 17.55 -5.09 -12.26
N SER A 18 17.56 -4.08 -13.12
CA SER A 18 18.79 -3.38 -13.47
C SER A 18 19.37 -2.64 -12.24
N ARG A 19 20.67 -2.39 -12.23
CA ARG A 19 21.38 -1.82 -11.08
C ARG A 19 20.81 -0.47 -10.64
N TRP A 20 20.56 0.43 -11.60
CA TRP A 20 19.93 1.72 -11.35
C TRP A 20 18.53 1.57 -10.75
N LEU A 21 17.73 0.65 -11.28
CA LEU A 21 16.36 0.41 -10.82
C LEU A 21 16.34 -0.20 -9.40
N ARG A 22 17.28 -1.11 -9.12
CA ARG A 22 17.48 -1.71 -7.80
C ARG A 22 17.81 -0.64 -6.74
N GLU A 23 18.68 0.31 -7.07
CA GLU A 23 19.05 1.41 -6.16
C GLU A 23 17.85 2.33 -5.88
N GLN A 24 17.07 2.67 -6.91
CA GLN A 24 15.84 3.46 -6.76
C GLN A 24 14.76 2.73 -5.94
N MET A 25 14.64 1.40 -6.11
CA MET A 25 13.62 0.60 -5.43
C MET A 25 14.05 0.08 -4.06
N ALA A 26 15.32 0.16 -3.69
CA ALA A 26 15.84 -0.31 -2.40
C ALA A 26 14.96 0.05 -1.19
N PRO A 27 14.49 1.31 -1.01
CA PRO A 27 13.63 1.68 0.13
C PRO A 27 12.21 1.10 0.05
N LEU A 28 11.81 0.58 -1.10
CA LEU A 28 10.48 0.01 -1.36
C LEU A 28 10.49 -1.52 -1.26
N MET A 29 11.66 -2.15 -1.31
CA MET A 29 11.79 -3.61 -1.36
C MET A 29 11.24 -4.33 -0.13
N SER A 30 11.37 -3.69 1.05
CA SER A 30 10.88 -4.20 2.33
C SER A 30 9.39 -3.92 2.58
N LYS A 31 8.74 -3.16 1.69
CA LYS A 31 7.34 -2.80 1.87
C LYS A 31 6.40 -3.89 1.35
N THR A 32 5.22 -3.94 1.95
CA THR A 32 4.15 -4.83 1.50
C THR A 32 3.47 -4.26 0.26
N ALA A 33 3.20 -5.13 -0.70
CA ALA A 33 2.42 -4.81 -1.88
C ALA A 33 1.16 -5.69 -1.92
N ILE A 34 0.07 -5.09 -2.39
CA ILE A 34 -1.17 -5.80 -2.68
C ILE A 34 -1.14 -6.13 -4.17
N VAL A 35 -1.31 -7.41 -4.49
CA VAL A 35 -1.49 -7.89 -5.85
C VAL A 35 -2.97 -8.18 -6.06
N VAL A 36 -3.58 -7.45 -6.98
CA VAL A 36 -4.97 -7.62 -7.37
C VAL A 36 -5.01 -8.39 -8.68
N ASP A 37 -5.47 -9.64 -8.62
CA ASP A 37 -5.63 -10.49 -9.81
C ASP A 37 -6.95 -10.18 -10.50
N LEU A 38 -6.83 -9.66 -11.72
CA LEU A 38 -7.94 -9.31 -12.60
C LEU A 38 -8.20 -10.47 -13.56
N LYS A 39 -9.45 -10.60 -14.02
CA LYS A 39 -9.77 -11.56 -15.11
C LYS A 39 -9.24 -11.09 -16.45
N LYS A 40 -9.21 -9.77 -16.66
CA LYS A 40 -8.73 -9.09 -17.86
C LYS A 40 -8.38 -7.64 -17.48
N PHE A 41 -7.50 -7.01 -18.26
CA PHE A 41 -7.25 -5.59 -18.09
C PHE A 41 -8.48 -4.76 -18.52
N PRO A 42 -8.78 -3.66 -17.84
CA PRO A 42 -9.90 -2.77 -18.20
C PRO A 42 -9.63 -2.00 -19.50
N LEU A 43 -8.36 -1.83 -19.86
CA LEU A 43 -7.88 -1.16 -21.07
C LEU A 43 -6.76 -1.98 -21.71
N PRO A 44 -6.41 -1.74 -22.98
CA PRO A 44 -5.24 -2.36 -23.60
C PRO A 44 -3.97 -2.11 -22.78
N PHE A 45 -3.13 -3.12 -22.66
CA PHE A 45 -1.91 -3.04 -21.85
C PHE A 45 -0.96 -1.91 -22.29
N SER A 46 -0.90 -1.61 -23.59
CA SER A 46 -0.17 -0.48 -24.13
C SER A 46 -0.64 0.86 -23.57
N VAL A 47 -1.96 1.06 -23.47
CA VAL A 47 -2.55 2.27 -22.90
C VAL A 47 -2.23 2.37 -21.42
N LEU A 48 -2.38 1.26 -20.68
CA LEU A 48 -2.07 1.24 -19.25
C LEU A 48 -0.61 1.63 -18.96
N ARG A 49 0.35 1.22 -19.80
CA ARG A 49 1.77 1.58 -19.64
C ARG A 49 2.10 3.05 -19.89
N LEU A 50 1.20 3.81 -20.53
CA LEU A 50 1.38 5.26 -20.68
C LEU A 50 1.11 6.01 -19.38
N PHE A 51 0.20 5.49 -18.55
CA PHE A 51 -0.24 6.15 -17.31
C PHE A 51 0.33 5.50 -16.05
N LEU A 52 0.55 4.18 -16.09
CA LEU A 52 1.01 3.40 -14.96
C LEU A 52 2.46 3.00 -15.15
N SER A 53 3.24 3.17 -14.08
CA SER A 53 4.62 2.71 -14.04
C SER A 53 4.71 1.19 -14.27
N PRO A 54 5.77 0.69 -14.92
CA PRO A 54 6.02 -0.75 -15.05
C PRO A 54 5.94 -1.54 -13.74
N PHE A 55 6.17 -0.90 -12.58
CA PHE A 55 6.09 -1.52 -11.26
C PHE A 55 4.68 -1.98 -10.87
N PHE A 56 3.64 -1.47 -11.52
CA PHE A 56 2.29 -1.99 -11.34
C PHE A 56 2.10 -3.35 -12.00
N PHE A 57 3.05 -3.78 -12.85
CA PHE A 57 2.95 -4.98 -13.67
C PHE A 57 4.17 -5.90 -13.47
N LYS A 58 4.07 -6.84 -12.52
CA LYS A 58 5.08 -7.91 -12.35
C LYS A 58 5.37 -8.72 -13.63
N ASN A 59 4.36 -9.07 -14.42
CA ASN A 59 4.50 -9.86 -15.65
C ASN A 59 3.38 -9.47 -16.65
N LYS A 60 3.20 -10.25 -17.73
CA LYS A 60 2.14 -10.01 -18.75
C LYS A 60 0.74 -10.53 -18.34
N THR A 61 0.55 -11.04 -17.13
CA THR A 61 -0.78 -11.46 -16.66
C THR A 61 -1.59 -10.24 -16.18
N PRO A 62 -2.93 -10.31 -16.24
CA PRO A 62 -3.80 -9.24 -15.76
C PRO A 62 -3.82 -9.17 -14.24
N HIS A 63 -2.80 -8.58 -13.65
CA HIS A 63 -2.74 -8.24 -12.23
C HIS A 63 -2.17 -6.82 -12.07
N VAL A 64 -2.50 -6.20 -10.94
CA VAL A 64 -2.02 -4.87 -10.58
C VAL A 64 -1.35 -4.95 -9.22
N VAL A 65 -0.12 -4.43 -9.14
CA VAL A 65 0.65 -4.34 -7.90
C VAL A 65 0.51 -2.94 -7.32
N ILE A 66 0.02 -2.84 -6.09
CA ILE A 66 -0.14 -1.58 -5.36
C ILE A 66 0.77 -1.62 -4.15
N LEU A 67 1.73 -0.69 -4.10
CA LEU A 67 2.63 -0.54 -2.97
C LEU A 67 1.89 0.11 -1.79
N VAL A 68 2.05 -0.45 -0.60
CA VAL A 68 1.44 0.09 0.62
C VAL A 68 2.52 0.34 1.67
N ASP A 69 2.51 1.55 2.24
CA ASP A 69 3.45 1.95 3.28
C ASP A 69 3.12 1.29 4.63
N LYS A 70 1.89 1.49 5.11
CA LYS A 70 1.40 0.97 6.40
C LYS A 70 0.26 -0.01 6.18
N TRP A 71 0.59 -1.25 5.81
CA TRP A 71 -0.38 -2.31 5.50
C TRP A 71 -1.45 -2.47 6.59
N MET A 72 -1.04 -2.52 7.86
CA MET A 72 -1.98 -2.70 8.99
C MET A 72 -2.99 -1.55 9.11
N ARG A 73 -2.58 -0.31 8.87
CA ARG A 73 -3.50 0.84 8.90
C ARG A 73 -4.44 0.80 7.70
N PHE A 74 -3.89 0.52 6.52
CA PHE A 74 -4.68 0.44 5.29
C PHE A 74 -5.73 -0.67 5.35
N SER A 75 -5.39 -1.85 5.89
CA SER A 75 -6.34 -2.96 5.99
C SER A 75 -7.48 -2.64 6.96
N THR A 76 -7.19 -1.95 8.07
CA THR A 76 -8.22 -1.44 8.99
C THR A 76 -9.12 -0.41 8.31
N GLU A 77 -8.54 0.59 7.63
CA GLU A 77 -9.33 1.62 6.93
C GLU A 77 -10.22 1.00 5.84
N MET A 78 -9.68 0.09 5.02
CA MET A 78 -10.43 -0.60 3.98
C MET A 78 -11.59 -1.43 4.55
N GLU A 79 -11.37 -2.13 5.66
CA GLU A 79 -12.41 -2.91 6.34
C GLU A 79 -13.48 -2.00 6.97
N SER A 80 -13.09 -0.85 7.52
CA SER A 80 -14.03 0.19 7.98
C SER A 80 -14.92 0.70 6.85
N TYR A 81 -14.35 1.05 5.69
CA TYR A 81 -15.13 1.45 4.51
C TYR A 81 -16.06 0.34 4.00
N ARG A 82 -15.63 -0.93 4.07
CA ARG A 82 -16.43 -2.08 3.63
C ARG A 82 -17.60 -2.38 4.57
N SER A 83 -17.38 -2.23 5.87
CA SER A 83 -18.37 -2.51 6.92
C SER A 83 -19.28 -1.32 7.22
N GLY A 84 -19.04 -0.15 6.63
CA GLY A 84 -19.79 1.09 6.87
C GLY A 84 -19.49 1.72 8.24
N GLY A 85 -18.40 1.34 8.89
CA GLY A 85 -18.00 1.83 10.21
C GLY A 85 -17.10 3.05 10.12
N ASP A 86 -17.36 4.03 10.98
CA ASP A 86 -16.49 5.18 11.21
C ASP A 86 -15.04 4.70 11.45
N VAL A 87 -14.07 5.32 10.77
CA VAL A 87 -12.65 5.07 11.03
C VAL A 87 -12.42 5.51 12.47
N VAL A 88 -12.15 4.54 13.37
CA VAL A 88 -11.76 4.85 14.75
C VAL A 88 -10.39 5.51 14.67
N ASP A 89 -10.41 6.83 14.56
CA ASP A 89 -9.21 7.65 14.57
C ASP A 89 -8.65 7.63 15.99
N ASN A 90 -7.67 6.76 16.22
CA ASN A 90 -6.94 6.66 17.48
C ASN A 90 -6.18 7.97 17.82
N SER A 91 -6.08 8.96 16.90
CA SER A 91 -5.49 10.27 17.20
C SER A 91 -6.31 11.07 18.23
N ARG A 92 -7.61 10.78 18.38
CA ARG A 92 -8.50 11.48 19.33
C ARG A 92 -8.19 11.17 20.80
N SER A 93 -7.48 10.07 21.08
CA SER A 93 -7.07 9.68 22.43
C SER A 93 -5.89 10.55 22.91
N ASP A 94 -4.89 10.78 22.06
CA ASP A 94 -3.69 11.53 22.42
C ASP A 94 -4.00 13.01 22.71
N SER A 95 -4.89 13.65 21.94
CA SER A 95 -5.26 15.05 22.18
C SER A 95 -6.02 15.26 23.49
N ARG A 96 -6.83 14.30 23.94
CA ARG A 96 -7.53 14.40 25.23
C ARG A 96 -6.57 14.29 26.41
N ASN A 97 -5.59 13.39 26.30
CA ASN A 97 -4.57 13.23 27.34
C ASN A 97 -3.67 14.46 27.44
N ALA A 98 -3.34 15.10 26.32
CA ALA A 98 -2.58 16.35 26.30
C ALA A 98 -3.33 17.52 26.96
N LEU A 99 -4.65 17.65 26.72
CA LEU A 99 -5.48 18.68 27.35
C LEU A 99 -5.66 18.45 28.86
N LEU A 100 -5.79 17.19 29.29
CA LEU A 100 -5.85 16.85 30.71
C LEU A 100 -4.51 17.12 31.41
N ALA A 101 -3.39 16.82 30.75
CA ALA A 101 -2.06 17.13 31.29
C ALA A 101 -1.85 18.65 31.48
N SER A 102 -2.29 19.48 30.52
CA SER A 102 -2.19 20.94 30.66
C SER A 102 -3.06 21.54 31.78
N LEU A 103 -4.16 20.88 32.14
CA LEU A 103 -5.02 21.32 33.25
C LEU A 103 -4.48 20.92 34.62
N MET A 104 -3.61 19.91 34.67
CA MET A 104 -2.96 19.45 35.91
C MET A 104 -1.66 20.21 36.20
N GLU A 105 -1.20 21.06 35.27
CA GLU A 105 0.04 21.84 35.37
C GLU A 105 -0.20 23.27 35.90
N GLU A 106 -1.45 23.64 36.21
CA GLU A 106 -1.86 24.95 36.74
C GLU A 106 -2.16 24.97 38.27
N GLU A 107 -1.52 24.10 39.07
CA GLU A 107 -1.59 24.14 40.55
C GLU A 107 -0.21 24.23 41.21
#